data_AF-A0A4P7X046-F1
#
_entry.id   AF-A0A4P7X046-F1
#
_cell.length_a   1.000
_cell.length_b   1.000
_cell.length_c   1.000
_cell.angle_alpha   90.00
_cell.angle_beta   90.00
_cell.angle_gamma   90.00
#
_symmetry.space_group_name_H-M   'P 1'
#
loop_
_entity.id
_entity.type
_entity.pdbx_description
1 polymer ?
#
loop_
_entity_poly.entity_id
_entity_poly.type
_entity_poly.pdbx_seq_one_letter_code
_entity_poly.pdbx_strand_id
1 'polypeptide(L)'
;MTTKHFLYSLLILSSVSCKPKLSGDTEDGLTASLLVVKKELNVTEQEKLDNAIGVIGLYAMKEKWEHPDNHPNQSITAITLSTLNNKSYDAVVNFAEDFIETLNQDKIDALESEILKLDAQRKKTDSVITLLDGFKPSDILIKKDNWGEPNLYLKIKNTNNLKDITNYMFTVKLYSIAQDKLILSTGSGSSFEDGNTLVNDQFFCNISASLASIIQNSRRLQKLQPTFNYPITDLAQYDLRVQIITSQIRLKDRTTYDYPEQNPELIQEQIQALKDQIQTLKNTNNSLDNFSQEADDTNDQTPAFNEDYLADLEVIRKKPVNQLERIKKVKPNLNLTFPANYDVKKKAIGGMYIFSLSDSLVFDNSNKDLIQYQIQDTTYIEYQDSYNKPNGKLLILNNPTVAYDFKETMDAVIEEAQRMHTIDADASGYMYQIINNYKLVRYFKIQNDHYLYTMDFKNLEDCVKEFDRSKNMIQ
;
A
#
# COMPACT_ATOMS: atom_id res chain seq x y z
N MET A 1 -48.42 -10.96 78.39
CA MET A 1 -47.92 -10.07 77.32
C MET A 1 -46.61 -10.66 76.81
N THR A 2 -46.62 -11.10 75.56
CA THR A 2 -45.73 -12.13 75.01
C THR A 2 -44.55 -11.52 74.26
N THR A 3 -43.36 -11.72 74.83
CA THR A 3 -41.99 -11.51 74.29
C THR A 3 -41.65 -12.40 73.09
N LYS A 4 -42.65 -12.79 72.29
CA LYS A 4 -42.50 -13.65 71.09
C LYS A 4 -42.67 -12.90 69.77
N HIS A 5 -42.94 -11.60 69.78
CA HIS A 5 -43.16 -10.82 68.54
C HIS A 5 -42.02 -9.86 68.19
N PHE A 6 -41.04 -9.66 69.08
CA PHE A 6 -39.88 -8.80 68.80
C PHE A 6 -38.69 -9.56 68.17
N LEU A 7 -38.65 -10.89 68.28
CA LEU A 7 -37.61 -11.73 67.66
C LEU A 7 -37.92 -12.12 66.21
N TYR A 8 -39.17 -11.97 65.76
CA TYR A 8 -39.57 -12.25 64.38
C TYR A 8 -39.44 -11.04 63.43
N SER A 9 -39.33 -9.82 63.96
CA SER A 9 -39.07 -8.63 63.13
C SER A 9 -37.57 -8.29 62.99
N LEU A 10 -36.68 -8.95 63.76
CA LEU A 10 -35.23 -8.76 63.66
C LEU A 10 -34.53 -9.80 62.75
N LEU A 11 -35.26 -10.84 62.30
CA LEU A 11 -34.76 -11.91 61.44
C LEU A 11 -35.16 -11.74 59.95
N ILE A 12 -35.78 -10.62 59.61
CA ILE A 12 -36.18 -10.26 58.23
C ILE A 12 -35.33 -9.08 57.68
N LEU A 13 -34.40 -8.55 58.47
CA LEU A 13 -33.47 -7.47 58.07
C LEU A 13 -32.06 -7.97 57.68
N SER A 14 -31.83 -9.28 57.63
CA SER A 14 -30.57 -9.89 57.19
C SER A 14 -30.61 -10.52 55.80
N SER A 15 -31.63 -10.19 54.99
CA SER A 15 -31.60 -10.38 53.54
C SER A 15 -31.25 -9.06 52.85
N VAL A 16 -30.17 -8.41 53.31
CA VAL A 16 -29.34 -7.65 52.36
C VAL A 16 -28.82 -8.72 51.42
N SER A 17 -29.36 -8.76 50.21
CA SER A 17 -28.94 -9.64 49.13
C SER A 17 -27.42 -9.52 48.97
N CYS A 18 -26.67 -10.41 49.63
CA CYS A 18 -25.27 -10.65 49.33
C CYS A 18 -25.27 -11.38 47.99
N LYS A 19 -25.38 -10.62 46.90
CA LYS A 19 -25.10 -11.15 45.57
C LYS A 19 -23.76 -11.90 45.63
N PRO A 20 -23.67 -13.12 45.10
CA PRO A 20 -22.43 -13.86 45.05
C PRO A 20 -21.32 -13.02 44.43
N LYS A 21 -20.11 -13.15 44.97
CA LYS A 21 -18.93 -12.42 44.52
C LYS A 21 -17.90 -13.39 43.99
N LEU A 22 -17.11 -12.94 43.02
CA LEU A 22 -15.93 -13.66 42.58
C LEU A 22 -14.85 -13.62 43.66
N SER A 23 -14.19 -14.75 43.90
CA SER A 23 -12.99 -14.85 44.72
C SER A 23 -11.81 -14.97 43.79
N GLY A 24 -10.97 -13.95 43.77
CA GLY A 24 -9.73 -13.92 43.00
C GLY A 24 -8.50 -14.25 43.85
N ASP A 25 -8.69 -14.90 45.00
CA ASP A 25 -7.58 -15.23 45.90
C ASP A 25 -6.67 -16.33 45.27
N THR A 26 -7.27 -17.24 44.49
CA THR A 26 -6.58 -18.26 43.67
C THR A 26 -7.39 -18.55 42.39
N GLU A 27 -6.78 -19.24 41.42
CA GLU A 27 -7.49 -19.73 40.22
C GLU A 27 -8.63 -20.71 40.56
N ASP A 28 -8.41 -21.60 41.53
CA ASP A 28 -9.44 -22.52 42.03
C ASP A 28 -10.59 -21.76 42.72
N GLY A 29 -10.25 -20.71 43.49
CA GLY A 29 -11.23 -19.82 44.12
C GLY A 29 -12.08 -19.08 43.09
N LEU A 30 -11.45 -18.61 42.00
CA LEU A 30 -12.16 -17.95 40.91
C LEU A 30 -13.09 -18.93 40.20
N THR A 31 -12.59 -20.12 39.86
CA THR A 31 -13.37 -21.17 39.20
C THR A 31 -14.59 -21.56 40.02
N ALA A 32 -14.41 -21.79 41.33
CA ALA A 32 -15.49 -22.17 42.22
C ALA A 32 -16.53 -21.04 42.40
N SER A 33 -16.08 -19.81 42.60
CA SER A 33 -16.98 -18.66 42.78
C SER A 33 -17.72 -18.27 41.49
N LEU A 34 -17.10 -18.43 40.33
CA LEU A 34 -17.71 -18.18 39.01
C LEU A 34 -18.88 -19.13 38.74
N LEU A 35 -18.75 -20.40 39.13
CA LEU A 35 -19.86 -21.37 39.06
C LEU A 35 -21.05 -20.97 39.96
N VAL A 36 -20.80 -20.33 41.09
CA VAL A 36 -21.86 -19.85 42.00
C VAL A 36 -22.53 -18.60 41.43
N VAL A 37 -21.74 -17.64 40.97
CA VAL A 37 -22.23 -16.40 40.34
C VAL A 37 -23.06 -16.72 39.10
N LYS A 38 -22.58 -17.57 38.19
CA LYS A 38 -23.28 -17.92 36.94
C LYS A 38 -24.64 -18.59 37.16
N LYS A 39 -24.85 -19.31 38.27
CA LYS A 39 -26.15 -19.94 38.58
C LYS A 39 -27.27 -18.93 38.82
N GLU A 40 -26.93 -17.69 39.18
CA GLU A 40 -27.91 -16.62 39.39
C GLU A 40 -28.15 -15.77 38.14
N LEU A 41 -27.39 -16.00 37.07
CA LEU A 41 -27.42 -15.21 35.83
C LEU A 41 -28.16 -15.94 34.72
N ASN A 42 -28.88 -15.19 33.89
CA ASN A 42 -29.41 -15.72 32.64
C ASN A 42 -28.30 -15.91 31.59
N VAL A 43 -28.59 -16.58 30.47
CA VAL A 43 -27.60 -16.91 29.43
C VAL A 43 -26.87 -15.66 28.92
N THR A 44 -27.59 -14.58 28.63
CA THR A 44 -27.01 -13.32 28.14
C THR A 44 -26.12 -12.66 29.20
N GLU A 45 -26.53 -12.69 30.47
CA GLU A 45 -25.71 -12.16 31.57
C GLU A 45 -24.45 -13.00 31.81
N GLN A 46 -24.51 -14.33 31.62
CA GLN A 46 -23.34 -15.21 31.70
C GLN A 46 -22.34 -14.93 30.57
N GLU A 47 -22.81 -14.75 29.35
CA GLU A 47 -21.98 -14.36 28.20
C GLU A 47 -21.33 -12.98 28.44
N LYS A 48 -22.10 -12.01 28.92
CA LYS A 48 -21.59 -10.67 29.26
C LYS A 48 -20.53 -10.71 30.38
N LEU A 49 -20.71 -11.58 31.37
CA LEU A 49 -19.71 -11.80 32.42
C LEU A 49 -18.42 -12.41 31.87
N ASP A 50 -18.51 -13.39 30.97
CA ASP A 50 -17.33 -14.01 30.35
C ASP A 50 -16.55 -13.00 29.50
N ASN A 51 -17.25 -12.18 28.72
CA ASN A 51 -16.63 -11.08 27.96
C ASN A 51 -15.95 -10.08 28.91
N ALA A 52 -16.61 -9.67 29.99
CA ALA A 52 -16.04 -8.74 30.97
C ALA A 52 -14.77 -9.28 31.65
N ILE A 53 -14.71 -10.58 31.93
CA ILE A 53 -13.50 -11.23 32.45
C ILE A 53 -12.39 -11.22 31.39
N GLY A 54 -12.72 -11.46 30.11
CA GLY A 54 -11.80 -11.33 28.99
C GLY A 54 -11.19 -9.92 28.88
N VAL A 55 -12.02 -8.88 29.01
CA VAL A 55 -11.60 -7.46 29.03
C VAL A 55 -10.67 -7.16 30.21
N ILE A 56 -10.95 -7.72 31.40
CA ILE A 56 -10.06 -7.59 32.56
C ILE A 56 -8.70 -8.25 32.31
N GLY A 57 -8.66 -9.33 31.53
CA GLY A 57 -7.42 -9.91 31.04
C GLY A 57 -6.59 -8.94 30.20
N LEU A 58 -7.24 -8.21 29.28
CA LEU A 58 -6.58 -7.17 28.48
C LEU A 58 -6.08 -5.99 29.34
N TYR A 59 -6.87 -5.58 30.35
CA TYR A 59 -6.44 -4.60 31.34
C TYR A 59 -5.16 -5.04 32.06
N ALA A 60 -5.12 -6.28 32.55
CA ALA A 60 -3.95 -6.83 33.22
C ALA A 60 -2.70 -6.89 32.31
N MET A 61 -2.88 -7.14 31.01
CA MET A 61 -1.81 -7.06 30.01
C MET A 61 -1.29 -5.63 29.84
N LYS A 62 -2.19 -4.65 29.66
CA LYS A 62 -1.83 -3.23 29.52
C LYS A 62 -1.06 -2.72 30.74
N GLU A 63 -1.57 -2.95 31.95
CA GLU A 63 -0.88 -2.56 33.19
C GLU A 63 0.50 -3.19 33.31
N LYS A 64 0.65 -4.46 32.90
CA LYS A 64 1.94 -5.14 32.97
C LYS A 64 2.98 -4.54 32.01
N TRP A 65 2.56 -4.11 30.83
CA TRP A 65 3.44 -3.57 29.80
C TRP A 65 3.73 -2.09 29.96
N GLU A 66 2.72 -1.28 30.26
CA GLU A 66 2.83 0.17 30.34
C GLU A 66 3.24 0.65 31.75
N HIS A 67 2.90 -0.11 32.79
CA HIS A 67 3.13 0.24 34.19
C HIS A 67 3.81 -0.89 35.00
N PRO A 68 4.95 -1.43 34.54
CA PRO A 68 5.59 -2.58 35.18
C PRO A 68 6.01 -2.31 36.65
N ASP A 69 6.28 -1.05 36.99
CA ASP A 69 6.67 -0.62 38.33
C ASP A 69 5.51 -0.66 39.35
N ASN A 70 4.25 -0.53 38.88
CA ASN A 70 3.06 -0.66 39.73
C ASN A 70 2.78 -2.12 40.10
N HIS A 71 3.29 -3.07 39.30
CA HIS A 71 3.05 -4.51 39.41
C HIS A 71 4.35 -5.34 39.40
N PRO A 72 5.28 -5.08 40.34
CA PRO A 72 6.58 -5.73 40.35
C PRO A 72 6.42 -7.23 40.61
N ASN A 73 7.02 -8.05 39.74
CA ASN A 73 7.00 -9.53 39.83
C ASN A 73 5.60 -10.19 39.80
N GLN A 74 4.52 -9.45 39.52
CA GLN A 74 3.19 -10.04 39.32
C GLN A 74 3.05 -10.54 37.88
N SER A 75 2.45 -11.72 37.69
CA SER A 75 2.04 -12.22 36.37
C SER A 75 0.74 -11.55 35.93
N ILE A 76 0.44 -11.59 34.62
CA ILE A 76 -0.87 -11.14 34.09
C ILE A 76 -2.00 -11.83 34.85
N THR A 77 -1.91 -13.14 35.07
CA THR A 77 -2.88 -13.91 35.85
C THR A 77 -3.06 -13.39 37.28
N ALA A 78 -1.97 -13.03 37.96
CA ALA A 78 -2.06 -12.47 39.31
C ALA A 78 -2.76 -11.11 39.33
N ILE A 79 -2.51 -10.26 38.32
CA ILE A 79 -3.19 -8.97 38.16
C ILE A 79 -4.69 -9.18 37.86
N THR A 80 -5.03 -10.08 36.94
CA THR A 80 -6.42 -10.46 36.61
C THR A 80 -7.17 -10.97 37.85
N LEU A 81 -6.58 -11.90 38.60
CA LEU A 81 -7.16 -12.46 39.82
C LEU A 81 -7.39 -11.38 40.88
N SER A 82 -6.38 -10.54 41.15
CA SER A 82 -6.51 -9.43 42.09
C SER A 82 -7.60 -8.43 41.69
N THR A 83 -7.75 -8.20 40.38
CA THR A 83 -8.78 -7.31 39.83
C THR A 83 -10.16 -7.92 39.99
N LEU A 84 -10.34 -9.23 39.84
CA LEU A 84 -11.65 -9.89 40.00
C LEU A 84 -12.07 -10.09 41.47
N ASN A 85 -11.12 -10.04 42.40
CA ASN A 85 -11.38 -10.43 43.78
C ASN A 85 -12.45 -9.56 44.47
N ASN A 86 -13.40 -10.22 45.14
CA ASN A 86 -14.49 -9.61 45.90
C ASN A 86 -15.40 -8.68 45.05
N LYS A 87 -15.41 -8.82 43.71
CA LYS A 87 -16.33 -8.11 42.82
C LYS A 87 -17.62 -8.91 42.58
N SER A 88 -18.75 -8.20 42.56
CA SER A 88 -20.03 -8.73 42.08
C SER A 88 -20.11 -8.64 40.55
N TYR A 89 -21.07 -9.34 39.94
CA TYR A 89 -21.36 -9.26 38.50
C TYR A 89 -21.36 -7.81 37.97
N ASP A 90 -22.20 -6.93 38.55
CA ASP A 90 -22.31 -5.53 38.11
C ASP A 90 -20.97 -4.77 38.18
N ALA A 91 -20.14 -5.07 39.19
CA ALA A 91 -18.85 -4.40 39.39
C ALA A 91 -17.76 -4.90 38.43
N VAL A 92 -17.89 -6.12 37.92
CA VAL A 92 -17.02 -6.69 36.87
C VAL A 92 -17.41 -6.10 35.52
N VAL A 93 -18.71 -6.09 35.22
CA VAL A 93 -19.24 -5.53 33.97
C VAL A 93 -18.91 -4.04 33.86
N ASN A 94 -19.23 -3.21 34.86
CA ASN A 94 -18.94 -1.78 34.81
C ASN A 94 -17.44 -1.48 34.64
N PHE A 95 -16.58 -2.23 35.35
CA PHE A 95 -15.13 -2.07 35.19
C PHE A 95 -14.68 -2.35 33.75
N ALA A 96 -15.22 -3.40 33.12
CA ALA A 96 -14.89 -3.74 31.76
C ALA A 96 -15.44 -2.71 30.75
N GLU A 97 -16.65 -2.19 30.95
CA GLU A 97 -17.19 -1.08 30.13
C GLU A 97 -16.30 0.17 30.24
N ASP A 98 -15.97 0.61 31.45
CA ASP A 98 -15.10 1.78 31.70
C ASP A 98 -13.71 1.61 31.05
N PHE A 99 -13.16 0.38 31.08
CA PHE A 99 -11.87 0.09 30.46
C PHE A 99 -11.95 0.07 28.93
N ILE A 100 -13.03 -0.45 28.33
CA ILE A 100 -13.26 -0.37 26.88
C ILE A 100 -13.37 1.09 26.44
N GLU A 101 -14.06 1.95 27.20
CA GLU A 101 -14.11 3.40 26.93
C GLU A 101 -12.71 4.01 26.94
N THR A 102 -11.90 3.66 27.95
CA THR A 102 -10.51 4.13 28.06
C THR A 102 -9.65 3.68 26.87
N LEU A 103 -9.72 2.40 26.49
CA LEU A 103 -8.97 1.87 25.32
C LEU A 103 -9.36 2.58 24.02
N ASN A 104 -10.65 2.87 23.83
CA ASN A 104 -11.11 3.59 22.65
C ASN A 104 -10.63 5.04 22.66
N GLN A 105 -10.63 5.71 23.80
CA GLN A 105 -10.11 7.07 23.91
C GLN A 105 -8.60 7.10 23.63
N ASP A 106 -7.81 6.19 24.19
CA ASP A 106 -6.38 6.06 23.90
C ASP A 106 -6.12 5.88 22.39
N LYS A 107 -6.95 5.05 21.73
CA LYS A 107 -6.87 4.84 20.29
C LYS A 107 -7.22 6.10 19.51
N ILE A 108 -8.25 6.83 19.91
CA ILE A 108 -8.63 8.12 19.29
C ILE A 108 -7.49 9.13 19.46
N ASP A 109 -6.92 9.26 20.66
CA ASP A 109 -5.83 10.20 20.95
C ASP A 109 -4.58 9.89 20.11
N ALA A 110 -4.25 8.60 19.94
CA ALA A 110 -3.16 8.16 19.08
C ALA A 110 -3.40 8.54 17.60
N LEU A 111 -4.62 8.31 17.09
CA LEU A 111 -4.99 8.69 15.72
C LEU A 111 -4.98 10.21 15.52
N GLU A 112 -5.48 10.98 16.48
CA GLU A 112 -5.47 12.45 16.44
C GLU A 112 -4.03 13.01 16.45
N SER A 113 -3.14 12.42 17.23
CA SER A 113 -1.71 12.74 17.23
C SER A 113 -1.05 12.49 15.87
N GLU A 114 -1.40 11.39 15.21
CA GLU A 114 -0.88 11.07 13.88
C GLU A 114 -1.41 12.03 12.80
N ILE A 115 -2.69 12.40 12.85
CA ILE A 115 -3.27 13.44 11.99
C ILE A 115 -2.48 14.75 12.11
N LEU A 116 -2.13 15.17 13.33
CA LEU A 116 -1.36 16.40 13.55
C LEU A 116 0.03 16.36 12.90
N LYS A 117 0.71 15.21 12.93
CA LYS A 117 2.00 15.03 12.25
C LYS A 117 1.85 15.10 10.73
N LEU A 118 0.86 14.39 10.18
CA LEU A 118 0.56 14.39 8.74
C LEU A 118 0.16 15.78 8.24
N ASP A 119 -0.64 16.52 9.01
CA ASP A 119 -1.00 17.91 8.68
C ASP A 119 0.23 18.84 8.64
N ALA A 120 1.15 18.68 9.60
CA ALA A 120 2.41 19.44 9.62
C ALA A 120 3.29 19.08 8.42
N GLN A 121 3.36 17.79 8.07
CA GLN A 121 4.07 17.31 6.89
C GLN A 121 3.45 17.86 5.61
N ARG A 122 2.12 17.79 5.46
CA ARG A 122 1.37 18.32 4.31
C ARG A 122 1.66 19.79 4.09
N LYS A 123 1.58 20.61 5.15
CA LYS A 123 1.90 22.05 5.08
C LYS A 123 3.33 22.31 4.59
N LYS A 124 4.29 21.51 5.06
CA LYS A 124 5.69 21.61 4.61
C LYS A 124 5.82 21.23 3.12
N THR A 125 5.23 20.11 2.73
CA THR A 125 5.20 19.61 1.35
C THR A 125 4.59 20.63 0.39
N ASP A 126 3.43 21.20 0.72
CA ASP A 126 2.75 22.22 -0.09
C ASP A 126 3.59 23.49 -0.25
N SER A 127 4.27 23.90 0.82
CA SER A 127 5.14 25.08 0.79
C SER A 127 6.32 24.87 -0.15
N VAL A 128 6.92 23.66 -0.14
CA VAL A 128 8.02 23.29 -1.05
C VAL A 128 7.53 23.23 -2.49
N ILE A 129 6.41 22.55 -2.76
CA ILE A 129 5.84 22.47 -4.12
C ILE A 129 5.51 23.87 -4.64
N THR A 130 4.86 24.71 -3.84
CA THR A 130 4.53 26.08 -4.25
C THR A 130 5.79 26.88 -4.63
N LEU A 131 6.87 26.71 -3.88
CA LEU A 131 8.16 27.34 -4.18
C LEU A 131 8.75 26.82 -5.49
N LEU A 132 8.78 25.49 -5.67
CA LEU A 132 9.33 24.82 -6.86
C LEU A 132 8.49 25.07 -8.12
N ASP A 133 7.18 25.25 -7.97
CA ASP A 133 6.26 25.65 -9.03
C ASP A 133 6.47 27.09 -9.49
N GLY A 134 7.21 27.91 -8.73
CA GLY A 134 7.63 29.24 -9.16
C GLY A 134 8.62 29.22 -10.34
N PHE A 135 9.12 28.06 -10.75
CA PHE A 135 9.97 27.95 -11.94
C PHE A 135 9.14 27.53 -13.14
N LYS A 136 8.70 28.51 -13.94
CA LYS A 136 7.75 28.30 -15.04
C LYS A 136 8.44 28.29 -16.40
N PRO A 137 8.04 27.40 -17.34
CA PRO A 137 8.48 27.49 -18.71
C PRO A 137 7.80 28.67 -19.43
N SER A 138 8.52 29.42 -20.25
CA SER A 138 7.94 30.58 -20.97
C SER A 138 8.07 30.53 -22.50
N ASP A 139 9.02 29.77 -23.03
CA ASP A 139 9.28 29.66 -24.49
C ASP A 139 9.61 28.20 -24.83
N ILE A 140 8.61 27.34 -25.04
CA ILE A 140 8.81 25.93 -25.42
C ILE A 140 8.76 25.82 -26.95
N LEU A 141 9.81 25.29 -27.56
CA LEU A 141 9.82 25.03 -28.99
C LEU A 141 10.74 23.85 -29.35
N ILE A 142 10.47 23.20 -30.47
CA ILE A 142 11.38 22.24 -31.08
C ILE A 142 12.01 22.91 -32.30
N LYS A 143 13.34 22.94 -32.38
CA LYS A 143 14.06 23.42 -33.57
C LYS A 143 15.25 22.52 -33.86
N LYS A 144 15.78 22.63 -35.06
CA LYS A 144 17.04 21.98 -35.41
C LYS A 144 18.20 22.71 -34.75
N ASP A 145 19.15 21.94 -34.23
CA ASP A 145 20.44 22.47 -33.78
C ASP A 145 21.38 22.72 -34.99
N ASN A 146 22.64 23.05 -34.70
CA ASN A 146 23.64 23.33 -35.73
C ASN A 146 24.00 22.11 -36.59
N TRP A 147 23.70 20.89 -36.14
CA TRP A 147 23.90 19.65 -36.89
C TRP A 147 22.63 19.21 -37.63
N GLY A 148 21.56 20.00 -37.56
CA GLY A 148 20.29 19.70 -38.19
C GLY A 148 19.41 18.74 -37.37
N GLU A 149 19.81 18.39 -36.14
CA GLU A 149 19.08 17.46 -35.29
C GLU A 149 17.97 18.17 -34.51
N PRO A 150 16.75 17.59 -34.47
CA PRO A 150 15.65 18.15 -33.70
C PRO A 150 15.95 18.12 -32.20
N ASN A 151 15.87 19.28 -31.58
CA ASN A 151 16.06 19.46 -30.15
C ASN A 151 14.86 20.23 -29.57
N LEU A 152 14.37 19.77 -28.42
CA LEU A 152 13.46 20.53 -27.58
C LEU A 152 14.25 21.61 -26.86
N TYR A 153 13.82 22.85 -26.97
CA TYR A 153 14.37 24.00 -26.25
C TYR A 153 13.27 24.61 -25.40
N LEU A 154 13.63 24.96 -24.18
CA LEU A 154 12.74 25.68 -23.29
C LEU A 154 13.50 26.66 -22.41
N LYS A 155 12.87 27.81 -22.17
CA LYS A 155 13.34 28.80 -21.20
C LYS A 155 12.56 28.64 -19.90
N ILE A 156 13.29 28.65 -18.79
CA ILE A 156 12.72 28.70 -17.46
C ILE A 156 12.81 30.14 -16.94
N LYS A 157 11.70 30.62 -16.38
CA LYS A 157 11.64 31.86 -15.60
C LYS A 157 11.56 31.52 -14.13
N ASN A 158 12.21 32.33 -13.30
CA ASN A 158 11.96 32.34 -11.88
C ASN A 158 10.87 33.36 -11.55
N THR A 159 9.63 32.89 -11.38
CA THR A 159 8.46 33.72 -11.05
C THR A 159 8.34 33.95 -9.55
N ASN A 160 9.20 33.35 -8.72
CA ASN A 160 9.23 33.56 -7.29
C ASN A 160 10.34 34.56 -6.89
N ASN A 161 10.46 34.83 -5.59
CA ASN A 161 11.46 35.73 -5.00
C ASN A 161 12.70 35.00 -4.46
N LEU A 162 12.92 33.73 -4.85
CA LEU A 162 14.02 32.90 -4.37
C LEU A 162 15.34 33.34 -5.00
N LYS A 163 16.32 33.66 -4.16
CA LYS A 163 17.65 34.17 -4.53
C LYS A 163 18.73 33.18 -4.13
N ASP A 164 19.96 33.48 -4.53
CA ASP A 164 21.17 32.76 -4.12
C ASP A 164 21.15 31.27 -4.49
N ILE A 165 20.54 30.94 -5.63
CA ILE A 165 20.42 29.56 -6.12
C ILE A 165 21.80 29.11 -6.62
N THR A 166 22.34 28.06 -6.01
CA THR A 166 23.66 27.48 -6.36
C THR A 166 23.55 26.20 -7.15
N ASN A 167 22.43 25.48 -7.06
CA ASN A 167 22.18 24.28 -7.86
C ASN A 167 20.70 24.18 -8.21
N TYR A 168 20.42 23.65 -9.39
CA TYR A 168 19.07 23.31 -9.80
C TYR A 168 19.03 22.00 -10.59
N MET A 169 17.90 21.31 -10.51
CA MET A 169 17.57 20.16 -11.35
C MET A 169 16.12 20.28 -11.81
N PHE A 170 15.91 20.15 -13.11
CA PHE A 170 14.60 20.06 -13.73
C PHE A 170 14.45 18.71 -14.42
N THR A 171 13.26 18.13 -14.34
CA THR A 171 12.85 16.99 -15.14
C THR A 171 11.95 17.48 -16.27
N VAL A 172 12.37 17.25 -17.51
CA VAL A 172 11.61 17.53 -18.71
C VAL A 172 10.91 16.25 -19.15
N LYS A 173 9.59 16.28 -19.21
CA LYS A 173 8.77 15.17 -19.70
C LYS A 173 8.03 15.57 -20.97
N LEU A 174 8.12 14.74 -22.00
CA LEU A 174 7.36 14.87 -23.24
C LEU A 174 6.31 13.78 -23.30
N TYR A 175 5.06 14.16 -23.55
CA TYR A 175 3.92 13.23 -23.62
C TYR A 175 3.21 13.32 -24.97
N SER A 176 2.54 12.23 -25.35
CA SER A 176 1.44 12.26 -26.32
C SER A 176 0.19 12.81 -25.65
N ILE A 177 -0.53 13.71 -26.31
CA ILE A 177 -1.78 14.30 -25.79
C ILE A 177 -2.92 13.29 -25.91
N ALA A 178 -3.11 12.74 -27.11
CA ALA A 178 -4.20 11.83 -27.46
C ALA A 178 -4.18 10.54 -26.64
N GLN A 179 -3.02 10.15 -26.12
CA GLN A 179 -2.82 8.87 -25.42
C GLN A 179 -2.39 9.05 -23.97
N ASP A 180 -2.15 10.29 -23.54
CA ASP A 180 -1.60 10.62 -22.24
C ASP A 180 -0.33 9.81 -21.85
N LYS A 181 0.51 9.49 -22.85
CA LYS A 181 1.65 8.58 -22.68
C LYS A 181 2.98 9.30 -22.69
N LEU A 182 3.85 8.98 -21.73
CA LEU A 182 5.22 9.49 -21.66
C LEU A 182 6.08 8.95 -22.81
N ILE A 183 6.75 9.86 -23.52
CA ILE A 183 7.63 9.58 -24.67
C ILE A 183 9.10 9.79 -24.29
N LEU A 184 9.38 10.85 -23.52
CA LEU A 184 10.71 11.19 -23.03
C LEU A 184 10.59 11.66 -21.58
N SER A 185 11.52 11.22 -20.74
CA SER A 185 11.83 11.87 -19.47
C SER A 185 13.33 12.07 -19.39
N THR A 186 13.77 13.31 -19.21
CA THR A 186 15.19 13.62 -19.07
C THR A 186 15.41 14.65 -17.97
N GLY A 187 16.47 14.45 -17.18
CA GLY A 187 16.92 15.40 -16.18
C GLY A 187 17.90 16.40 -16.79
N SER A 188 17.77 17.67 -16.42
CA SER A 188 18.71 18.73 -16.78
C SER A 188 18.92 19.64 -15.59
N GLY A 189 20.19 19.84 -15.23
CA GLY A 189 20.57 20.64 -14.08
C GLY A 189 21.92 21.30 -14.29
N SER A 190 22.21 22.29 -13.46
CA SER A 190 23.51 22.94 -13.42
C SER A 190 23.80 23.49 -12.03
N SER A 191 25.02 23.95 -11.84
CA SER A 191 25.48 24.60 -10.62
C SER A 191 26.12 25.95 -10.93
N PHE A 192 25.87 26.93 -10.06
CA PHE A 192 26.48 28.26 -10.08
C PHE A 192 27.44 28.39 -8.89
N GLU A 193 28.71 28.73 -9.14
CA GLU A 193 29.73 28.86 -8.08
C GLU A 193 29.39 29.99 -7.10
N ASP A 194 28.94 31.15 -7.60
CA ASP A 194 28.70 32.34 -6.78
C ASP A 194 27.26 32.49 -6.27
N GLY A 195 26.35 31.64 -6.75
CA GLY A 195 24.90 31.74 -6.55
C GLY A 195 24.25 32.70 -7.54
N ASN A 196 23.04 32.36 -8.00
CA ASN A 196 22.24 33.17 -8.92
C ASN A 196 21.10 33.88 -8.17
N THR A 197 20.95 35.18 -8.37
CA THR A 197 19.97 36.04 -7.68
C THR A 197 18.80 36.48 -8.57
N LEU A 198 18.64 35.88 -9.75
CA LEU A 198 17.53 36.19 -10.68
C LEU A 198 16.17 35.83 -10.05
N VAL A 199 15.26 36.80 -9.97
CA VAL A 199 13.93 36.73 -9.30
C VAL A 199 12.86 37.52 -10.06
N ASN A 200 11.58 37.31 -9.73
CA ASN A 200 10.44 38.08 -10.24
C ASN A 200 10.29 38.05 -11.77
N ASP A 201 9.87 36.90 -12.29
CA ASP A 201 9.66 36.61 -13.72
C ASP A 201 10.91 36.76 -14.58
N GLN A 202 12.08 36.86 -13.96
CA GLN A 202 13.35 36.95 -14.66
C GLN A 202 13.71 35.60 -15.31
N PHE A 203 14.36 35.70 -16.46
CA PHE A 203 14.97 34.55 -17.12
C PHE A 203 15.94 33.87 -16.15
N PHE A 204 15.79 32.56 -15.97
CA PHE A 204 16.61 31.77 -15.06
C PHE A 204 17.64 30.93 -15.83
N CYS A 205 17.19 30.05 -16.71
CA CYS A 205 18.07 29.21 -17.51
C CYS A 205 17.40 28.71 -18.82
N ASN A 206 18.22 28.16 -19.70
CA ASN A 206 17.77 27.39 -20.87
C ASN A 206 17.95 25.90 -20.58
N ILE A 207 16.99 25.09 -21.03
CA ILE A 207 17.11 23.64 -21.07
C ILE A 207 16.97 23.20 -22.51
N SER A 208 17.82 22.26 -22.92
CA SER A 208 17.73 21.61 -24.22
C SER A 208 17.80 20.09 -24.09
N ALA A 209 16.99 19.39 -24.86
CA ALA A 209 17.01 17.93 -24.95
C ALA A 209 16.96 17.48 -26.40
N SER A 210 17.93 16.67 -26.82
CA SER A 210 17.92 16.06 -28.16
C SER A 210 16.74 15.11 -28.29
N LEU A 211 16.01 15.27 -29.39
CA LEU A 211 14.93 14.37 -29.78
C LEU A 211 15.39 13.34 -30.81
N ALA A 212 16.65 13.38 -31.25
CA ALA A 212 17.14 12.53 -32.34
C ALA A 212 16.92 11.04 -32.06
N SER A 213 17.40 10.52 -30.92
CA SER A 213 17.22 9.11 -30.55
C SER A 213 15.76 8.74 -30.31
N ILE A 214 14.96 9.65 -29.77
CA ILE A 214 13.54 9.38 -29.50
C ILE A 214 12.75 9.30 -30.80
N ILE A 215 13.00 10.22 -31.72
CA ILE A 215 12.39 10.22 -33.06
C ILE A 215 12.86 8.99 -33.83
N GLN A 216 14.14 8.62 -33.76
CA GLN A 216 14.64 7.39 -34.39
C GLN A 216 14.00 6.13 -33.81
N ASN A 217 13.64 6.11 -32.53
CA ASN A 217 13.03 4.93 -31.95
C ASN A 217 11.51 4.95 -32.12
N SER A 218 10.85 6.10 -31.99
CA SER A 218 9.39 6.26 -32.00
C SER A 218 8.81 6.13 -33.41
N ARG A 219 8.08 5.06 -33.70
CA ARG A 219 7.39 4.84 -34.98
C ARG A 219 6.43 5.97 -35.33
N ARG A 220 5.74 6.54 -34.34
CA ARG A 220 4.82 7.67 -34.53
C ARG A 220 5.60 8.91 -34.92
N LEU A 221 6.64 9.26 -34.16
CA LEU A 221 7.45 10.43 -34.45
C LEU A 221 8.23 10.29 -35.76
N GLN A 222 8.72 9.10 -36.13
CA GLN A 222 9.29 8.84 -37.46
C GLN A 222 8.29 9.18 -38.58
N LYS A 223 7.03 8.76 -38.44
CA LYS A 223 5.98 9.04 -39.44
C LYS A 223 5.61 10.52 -39.49
N LEU A 224 5.63 11.20 -38.35
CA LEU A 224 5.30 12.62 -38.27
C LEU A 224 6.49 13.52 -38.67
N GLN A 225 7.72 13.07 -38.51
CA GLN A 225 8.94 13.85 -38.76
C GLN A 225 8.97 14.54 -40.14
N PRO A 226 8.55 13.91 -41.26
CA PRO A 226 8.49 14.59 -42.57
C PRO A 226 7.51 15.77 -42.63
N THR A 227 6.53 15.82 -41.73
CA THR A 227 5.51 16.89 -41.64
C THR A 227 5.92 18.03 -40.70
N PHE A 228 7.06 17.90 -40.02
CA PHE A 228 7.54 18.88 -39.05
C PHE A 228 8.05 20.15 -39.72
N ASN A 229 7.39 21.27 -39.44
CA ASN A 229 7.81 22.60 -39.85
C ASN A 229 8.54 23.28 -38.70
N TYR A 230 9.88 23.31 -38.76
CA TYR A 230 10.71 23.90 -37.70
C TYR A 230 10.87 25.43 -37.87
N PRO A 231 10.91 26.22 -36.78
CA PRO A 231 10.71 25.79 -35.39
C PRO A 231 9.24 25.46 -35.11
N ILE A 232 9.01 24.36 -34.39
CA ILE A 232 7.68 23.96 -33.90
C ILE A 232 7.45 24.68 -32.58
N THR A 233 6.54 25.64 -32.56
CA THR A 233 6.12 26.37 -31.35
C THR A 233 4.81 25.82 -30.79
N ASP A 234 3.90 25.38 -31.65
CA ASP A 234 2.71 24.64 -31.26
C ASP A 234 3.00 23.13 -31.30
N LEU A 235 3.31 22.55 -30.14
CA LEU A 235 3.58 21.11 -30.04
C LEU A 235 2.29 20.28 -30.15
N ALA A 236 1.13 20.87 -29.83
CA ALA A 236 -0.13 20.14 -29.82
C ALA A 236 -0.56 19.69 -31.22
N GLN A 237 -0.18 20.44 -32.26
CA GLN A 237 -0.40 20.06 -33.67
C GLN A 237 0.20 18.70 -34.05
N TYR A 238 1.22 18.24 -33.30
CA TYR A 238 1.90 16.96 -33.51
C TYR A 238 1.63 15.97 -32.38
N ASP A 239 0.55 16.17 -31.62
CA ASP A 239 0.19 15.31 -30.50
C ASP A 239 1.33 15.24 -29.47
N LEU A 240 1.83 16.41 -29.06
CA LEU A 240 2.92 16.53 -28.09
C LEU A 240 2.58 17.59 -27.03
N ARG A 241 2.79 17.25 -25.75
CA ARG A 241 2.80 18.21 -24.64
C ARG A 241 4.06 18.05 -23.82
N VAL A 242 4.56 19.16 -23.28
CA VAL A 242 5.72 19.17 -22.40
C VAL A 242 5.27 19.49 -20.98
N GLN A 243 5.76 18.72 -20.03
CA GLN A 243 5.64 19.00 -18.61
C GLN A 243 7.05 19.20 -18.04
N ILE A 244 7.22 20.26 -17.26
CA ILE A 244 8.46 20.54 -16.54
C ILE A 244 8.19 20.39 -15.06
N ILE A 245 9.06 19.66 -14.38
CA ILE A 245 9.03 19.50 -12.93
C ILE A 245 10.36 20.03 -12.41
N THR A 246 10.32 20.99 -11.49
CA THR A 246 11.51 21.42 -10.75
C THR A 246 11.79 20.36 -9.69
N SER A 247 12.76 19.49 -9.96
CA SER A 247 13.08 18.37 -9.08
C SER A 247 13.86 18.80 -7.84
N GLN A 248 14.74 19.80 -7.98
CA GLN A 248 15.56 20.29 -6.87
C GLN A 248 15.98 21.74 -7.10
N ILE A 249 16.04 22.51 -6.02
CA ILE A 249 16.72 23.79 -5.93
C ILE A 249 17.59 23.82 -4.67
N ARG A 250 18.86 24.20 -4.78
CA ARG A 250 19.75 24.42 -3.63
C ARG A 250 20.18 25.88 -3.56
N LEU A 251 20.20 26.42 -2.36
CA LEU A 251 20.64 27.78 -2.07
C LEU A 251 22.08 27.82 -1.55
N LYS A 252 22.65 29.03 -1.50
CA LYS A 252 24.02 29.28 -1.01
C LYS A 252 24.22 28.97 0.47
N ASP A 253 23.16 29.13 1.28
CA ASP A 253 23.14 28.76 2.71
C ASP A 253 23.05 27.24 2.94
N ARG A 254 23.06 26.44 1.86
CA ARG A 254 22.91 24.97 1.80
C ARG A 254 21.49 24.46 2.01
N THR A 255 20.49 25.34 2.16
CA THR A 255 19.08 24.93 2.12
C THR A 255 18.78 24.26 0.79
N THR A 256 18.15 23.08 0.83
CA THR A 256 17.75 22.32 -0.36
C THR A 256 16.24 22.13 -0.34
N TYR A 257 15.62 22.42 -1.47
CA TYR A 257 14.21 22.17 -1.75
C TYR A 257 14.12 21.06 -2.79
N ASP A 258 13.84 19.86 -2.34
CA ASP A 258 13.60 18.71 -3.19
C ASP A 258 12.10 18.58 -3.46
N TYR A 259 11.74 18.22 -4.69
CA TYR A 259 10.37 17.83 -4.97
C TYR A 259 10.02 16.63 -4.08
N PRO A 260 8.94 16.70 -3.29
CA PRO A 260 8.65 15.68 -2.29
C PRO A 260 8.42 14.32 -2.95
N GLU A 261 8.98 13.27 -2.34
CA GLU A 261 8.82 11.89 -2.81
C GLU A 261 7.38 11.40 -2.62
N GLN A 262 6.74 11.82 -1.53
CA GLN A 262 5.33 11.51 -1.24
C GLN A 262 4.40 12.51 -1.94
N ASN A 263 3.41 11.98 -2.66
CA ASN A 263 2.36 12.77 -3.30
C ASN A 263 1.55 13.50 -2.21
N PRO A 264 1.40 14.84 -2.27
CA PRO A 264 0.60 15.57 -1.32
C PRO A 264 -0.81 15.00 -1.16
N GLU A 265 -1.46 14.63 -2.27
CA GLU A 265 -2.83 14.10 -2.25
C GLU A 265 -2.92 12.85 -1.36
N LEU A 266 -1.89 12.00 -1.34
CA LEU A 266 -1.83 10.84 -0.46
C LEU A 266 -1.81 11.22 1.02
N ILE A 267 -1.03 12.24 1.39
CA ILE A 267 -1.01 12.74 2.78
C ILE A 267 -2.42 13.21 3.19
N GLN A 268 -3.14 13.85 2.28
CA GLN A 268 -4.51 14.32 2.53
C GLN A 268 -5.52 13.17 2.65
N GLU A 269 -5.36 12.12 1.87
CA GLU A 269 -6.18 10.91 1.94
C GLU A 269 -5.94 10.15 3.24
N GLN A 270 -4.69 9.98 3.67
CA GLN A 270 -4.33 9.39 4.98
C GLN A 270 -4.98 10.15 6.14
N ILE A 271 -4.90 11.49 6.12
CA ILE A 271 -5.57 12.34 7.11
C ILE A 271 -7.09 12.07 7.13
N GLN A 272 -7.71 11.89 5.96
CA GLN A 272 -9.15 11.62 5.89
C GLN A 272 -9.50 10.22 6.39
N ALA A 273 -8.71 9.20 6.05
CA ALA A 273 -8.91 7.83 6.52
C ALA A 273 -8.84 7.75 8.06
N LEU A 274 -7.87 8.42 8.69
CA LEU A 274 -7.76 8.48 10.15
C LEU A 274 -8.97 9.21 10.77
N LYS A 275 -9.47 10.27 10.15
CA LYS A 275 -10.69 10.98 10.59
C LYS A 275 -11.92 10.08 10.50
N ASP A 276 -12.04 9.29 9.44
CA ASP A 276 -13.16 8.36 9.25
C ASP A 276 -13.09 7.20 10.26
N GLN A 277 -11.88 6.71 10.60
CA GLN A 277 -11.66 5.74 11.67
C GLN A 277 -12.07 6.30 13.04
N ILE A 278 -11.67 7.54 13.37
CA ILE A 278 -12.11 8.22 14.60
C ILE A 278 -13.63 8.34 14.63
N GLN A 279 -14.26 8.71 13.51
CA GLN A 279 -15.72 8.82 13.43
C GLN A 279 -16.41 7.47 13.63
N THR A 280 -15.82 6.39 13.10
CA THR A 280 -16.31 5.02 13.31
C THR A 280 -16.20 4.64 14.78
N LEU A 281 -15.04 4.86 15.41
CA LEU A 281 -14.84 4.60 16.84
C LEU A 281 -15.80 5.40 17.73
N LYS A 282 -16.13 6.64 17.35
CA LYS A 282 -17.11 7.49 18.06
C LYS A 282 -18.57 7.04 17.86
N ASN A 283 -18.88 6.37 16.74
CA ASN A 283 -20.23 5.97 16.37
C ASN A 283 -20.57 4.52 16.73
N THR A 284 -19.56 3.64 16.84
CA THR A 284 -19.76 2.28 17.34
C THR A 284 -20.10 2.37 18.82
N ASN A 285 -21.22 1.75 19.23
CA ASN A 285 -21.60 1.67 20.63
C ASN A 285 -20.61 0.72 21.31
N ASN A 286 -19.54 1.28 21.88
CA ASN A 286 -18.39 0.56 22.41
C ASN A 286 -18.69 -0.05 23.77
N SER A 287 -19.68 -0.93 23.81
CA SER A 287 -20.09 -1.67 25.00
C SER A 287 -19.64 -3.13 24.93
N LEU A 288 -19.58 -3.81 26.08
CA LEU A 288 -19.36 -5.26 26.20
C LEU A 288 -20.24 -6.10 25.28
N ASP A 289 -21.45 -5.63 24.96
CA ASP A 289 -22.38 -6.34 24.07
C ASP A 289 -21.89 -6.42 22.62
N ASN A 290 -20.96 -5.54 22.23
CA ASN A 290 -20.25 -5.54 20.95
C ASN A 290 -18.77 -5.91 21.10
N PHE A 291 -18.33 -6.24 22.31
CA PHE A 291 -16.98 -6.73 22.56
C PHE A 291 -16.93 -8.21 22.18
N SER A 292 -16.63 -8.49 20.92
CA SER A 292 -15.90 -9.71 20.62
C SER A 292 -14.48 -9.49 21.15
N GLN A 293 -13.94 -10.45 21.90
CA GLN A 293 -12.51 -10.72 21.71
C GLN A 293 -12.41 -10.91 20.20
N GLU A 294 -11.90 -9.91 19.48
CA GLU A 294 -11.18 -10.24 18.26
C GLU A 294 -10.30 -11.38 18.74
N ALA A 295 -10.59 -12.59 18.23
CA ALA A 295 -9.59 -13.62 18.28
C ALA A 295 -8.33 -12.88 17.90
N ASP A 296 -7.30 -13.01 18.73
CA ASP A 296 -5.98 -12.72 18.24
C ASP A 296 -5.84 -13.64 17.02
N ASP A 297 -6.25 -13.12 15.86
CA ASP A 297 -5.98 -13.63 14.53
C ASP A 297 -4.50 -13.37 14.30
N THR A 298 -3.67 -13.75 15.28
CA THR A 298 -2.26 -14.07 15.09
C THR A 298 -2.09 -15.34 14.26
N ASN A 299 -3.17 -15.84 13.63
CA ASN A 299 -3.12 -16.81 12.55
C ASN A 299 -3.71 -16.34 11.21
N ASP A 300 -4.24 -15.12 11.10
CA ASP A 300 -4.33 -14.46 9.81
C ASP A 300 -3.12 -13.54 9.68
N GLN A 301 -1.99 -14.16 9.35
CA GLN A 301 -0.89 -13.49 8.67
C GLN A 301 -1.43 -12.95 7.34
N THR A 302 -2.15 -11.85 7.43
CA THR A 302 -2.36 -10.96 6.31
C THR A 302 -0.96 -10.40 6.04
N PRO A 303 -0.39 -10.67 4.85
CA PRO A 303 1.01 -10.41 4.58
C PRO A 303 1.34 -8.94 4.84
N ALA A 304 2.53 -8.65 5.35
CA ALA A 304 3.00 -7.28 5.57
C ALA A 304 2.95 -6.51 4.25
N PHE A 305 1.87 -5.75 4.06
CA PHE A 305 1.70 -4.85 2.94
C PHE A 305 2.65 -3.67 3.12
N ASN A 306 3.12 -3.11 2.01
CA ASN A 306 3.57 -1.73 2.10
C ASN A 306 2.33 -0.85 2.18
N GLU A 307 2.01 -0.38 3.40
CA GLU A 307 0.90 0.52 3.67
C GLU A 307 0.92 1.76 2.77
N ASP A 308 2.10 2.17 2.27
CA ASP A 308 2.28 3.31 1.36
C ASP A 308 1.45 3.18 0.06
N TYR A 309 1.16 1.95 -0.39
CA TYR A 309 0.44 1.71 -1.64
C TYR A 309 -1.07 1.47 -1.46
N LEU A 310 -1.57 1.25 -0.24
CA LEU A 310 -2.98 0.85 -0.02
C LEU A 310 -3.99 1.85 -0.62
N ALA A 311 -3.73 3.16 -0.47
CA ALA A 311 -4.56 4.21 -1.02
C ALA A 311 -4.54 4.23 -2.57
N ASP A 312 -3.35 4.13 -3.18
CA ASP A 312 -3.20 4.03 -4.64
C ASP A 312 -3.98 2.83 -5.20
N LEU A 313 -3.88 1.67 -4.52
CA LEU A 313 -4.58 0.44 -4.89
C LEU A 313 -6.09 0.63 -4.87
N GLU A 314 -6.65 1.25 -3.83
CA GLU A 314 -8.08 1.54 -3.75
C GLU A 314 -8.56 2.44 -4.89
N VAL A 315 -7.82 3.52 -5.18
CA VAL A 315 -8.18 4.47 -6.23
C VAL A 315 -8.14 3.79 -7.60
N ILE A 316 -7.08 3.02 -7.88
CA ILE A 316 -6.93 2.29 -9.13
C ILE A 316 -8.07 1.28 -9.31
N ARG A 317 -8.41 0.53 -8.24
CA ARG A 317 -9.46 -0.50 -8.27
C ARG A 317 -10.87 0.06 -8.44
N LYS A 318 -11.12 1.30 -8.03
CA LYS A 318 -12.41 1.99 -8.25
C LYS A 318 -12.62 2.41 -9.72
N LYS A 319 -11.56 2.44 -10.55
CA LYS A 319 -11.69 2.79 -11.97
C LYS A 319 -12.30 1.61 -12.76
N PRO A 320 -13.25 1.87 -13.68
CA PRO A 320 -13.83 0.81 -14.50
C PRO A 320 -12.77 0.16 -15.40
N VAL A 321 -12.68 -1.16 -15.35
CA VAL A 321 -11.81 -1.95 -16.24
C VAL A 321 -12.56 -2.26 -17.52
N ASN A 322 -12.38 -1.42 -18.54
CA ASN A 322 -12.94 -1.63 -19.88
C ASN A 322 -11.90 -2.28 -20.80
N GLN A 323 -11.57 -3.55 -20.54
CA GLN A 323 -10.63 -4.31 -21.36
C GLN A 323 -11.36 -5.47 -22.04
N LEU A 324 -11.36 -5.48 -23.38
CA LEU A 324 -11.91 -6.59 -24.15
C LEU A 324 -11.02 -7.82 -23.93
N GLU A 325 -11.59 -8.96 -23.55
CA GLU A 325 -10.84 -10.20 -23.36
C GLU A 325 -10.99 -11.16 -24.54
N ARG A 326 -9.98 -12.01 -24.75
CA ARG A 326 -9.99 -13.09 -25.74
C ARG A 326 -9.46 -14.37 -25.12
N ILE A 327 -10.21 -15.45 -25.33
CA ILE A 327 -9.77 -16.80 -25.01
C ILE A 327 -8.62 -17.18 -25.96
N LYS A 328 -7.50 -17.60 -25.39
CA LYS A 328 -6.35 -18.14 -26.13
C LYS A 328 -6.15 -19.59 -25.72
N LYS A 329 -6.06 -20.48 -26.71
CA LYS A 329 -5.76 -21.89 -26.48
C LYS A 329 -4.26 -22.05 -26.23
N VAL A 330 -3.88 -22.44 -25.01
CA VAL A 330 -2.48 -22.57 -24.58
C VAL A 330 -2.01 -24.03 -24.56
N LYS A 331 -2.94 -24.97 -24.32
CA LYS A 331 -2.74 -26.43 -24.49
C LYS A 331 -4.03 -27.06 -25.06
N PRO A 332 -3.99 -28.32 -25.57
CA PRO A 332 -5.17 -29.00 -26.11
C PRO A 332 -6.42 -28.92 -25.24
N ASN A 333 -6.25 -28.95 -23.91
CA ASN A 333 -7.30 -28.95 -22.89
C ASN A 333 -7.23 -27.74 -21.94
N LEU A 334 -6.52 -26.67 -22.31
CA LEU A 334 -6.45 -25.45 -21.50
C LEU A 334 -6.61 -24.21 -22.36
N ASN A 335 -7.65 -23.45 -22.01
CA ASN A 335 -7.93 -22.13 -22.51
C ASN A 335 -7.63 -21.14 -21.39
N LEU A 336 -6.85 -20.11 -21.69
CA LEU A 336 -6.62 -19.00 -20.77
C LEU A 336 -7.19 -17.72 -21.39
N THR A 337 -7.77 -16.89 -20.55
CA THR A 337 -8.33 -15.62 -20.96
C THR A 337 -7.28 -14.53 -20.81
N PHE A 338 -6.92 -13.90 -21.92
CA PHE A 338 -6.00 -12.77 -21.94
C PHE A 338 -6.71 -11.52 -22.48
N PRO A 339 -6.22 -10.32 -22.16
CA PRO A 339 -6.60 -9.14 -22.90
C PRO A 339 -6.49 -9.32 -24.43
N ALA A 340 -7.42 -8.75 -25.17
CA ALA A 340 -7.49 -8.87 -26.63
C ALA A 340 -6.25 -8.32 -27.32
N ASN A 341 -5.63 -7.32 -26.70
CA ASN A 341 -4.38 -6.71 -27.10
C ASN A 341 -3.15 -7.54 -26.73
N TYR A 342 -3.26 -8.66 -26.00
CA TYR A 342 -2.10 -9.50 -25.72
C TYR A 342 -1.86 -10.51 -26.84
N ASP A 343 -0.64 -10.48 -27.37
CA ASP A 343 -0.12 -11.52 -28.26
C ASP A 343 0.67 -12.54 -27.44
N VAL A 344 0.34 -13.82 -27.62
CA VAL A 344 0.86 -14.93 -26.83
C VAL A 344 1.51 -15.92 -27.79
N LYS A 345 2.84 -16.02 -27.74
CA LYS A 345 3.63 -16.82 -28.68
C LYS A 345 4.47 -17.85 -27.96
N LYS A 346 4.35 -19.12 -28.35
CA LYS A 346 5.23 -20.18 -27.88
C LYS A 346 6.65 -19.91 -28.35
N LYS A 347 7.60 -19.73 -27.44
CA LYS A 347 9.00 -19.41 -27.79
C LYS A 347 9.96 -19.92 -26.70
N ALA A 348 11.01 -20.63 -27.11
CA ALA A 348 12.09 -21.03 -26.22
C ALA A 348 12.95 -19.82 -25.79
N ILE A 349 13.49 -19.85 -24.56
CA ILE A 349 14.43 -18.82 -24.08
C ILE A 349 15.78 -18.96 -24.80
N GLY A 350 16.42 -17.83 -25.08
CA GLY A 350 17.88 -17.74 -25.17
C GLY A 350 18.44 -17.08 -23.91
N GLY A 351 19.56 -17.58 -23.38
CA GLY A 351 20.17 -17.13 -22.11
C GLY A 351 19.91 -18.10 -20.95
N MET A 352 20.53 -17.88 -19.77
CA MET A 352 20.27 -18.67 -18.55
C MET A 352 19.09 -18.06 -17.79
N TYR A 353 18.07 -18.86 -17.46
CA TYR A 353 16.89 -18.41 -16.71
C TYR A 353 16.46 -19.47 -15.71
N ILE A 354 16.45 -19.10 -14.43
CA ILE A 354 16.01 -19.93 -13.31
C ILE A 354 15.07 -19.07 -12.48
N PHE A 355 13.86 -19.57 -12.23
CA PHE A 355 12.92 -18.99 -11.29
C PHE A 355 12.48 -20.08 -10.32
N SER A 356 13.01 -20.03 -9.10
CA SER A 356 12.65 -20.97 -8.03
C SER A 356 11.47 -20.39 -7.27
N LEU A 357 10.35 -21.11 -7.24
CA LEU A 357 9.32 -20.84 -6.24
C LEU A 357 9.74 -21.51 -4.93
N SER A 358 10.19 -22.75 -4.97
CA SER A 358 10.76 -23.44 -3.82
C SER A 358 11.96 -24.30 -4.24
N ASP A 359 12.63 -24.92 -3.26
CA ASP A 359 13.68 -25.92 -3.51
C ASP A 359 13.20 -27.09 -4.38
N SER A 360 11.90 -27.39 -4.32
CA SER A 360 11.27 -28.49 -5.06
C SER A 360 10.54 -28.06 -6.34
N LEU A 361 10.26 -26.76 -6.52
CA LEU A 361 9.55 -26.22 -7.68
C LEU A 361 10.36 -25.10 -8.35
N VAL A 362 11.15 -25.49 -9.35
CA VAL A 362 12.04 -24.59 -10.10
C VAL A 362 11.65 -24.56 -11.58
N PHE A 363 11.38 -23.36 -12.09
CA PHE A 363 11.20 -23.09 -13.51
C PHE A 363 12.56 -22.74 -14.12
N ASP A 364 13.28 -23.78 -14.53
CA ASP A 364 14.59 -23.67 -15.17
C ASP A 364 14.46 -23.94 -16.67
N ASN A 365 15.04 -23.09 -17.50
CA ASN A 365 15.07 -23.29 -18.95
C ASN A 365 15.97 -24.45 -19.40
N SER A 366 16.77 -25.03 -18.51
CA SER A 366 17.45 -26.31 -18.71
C SER A 366 16.48 -27.51 -18.60
N ASN A 367 15.31 -27.33 -17.98
CA ASN A 367 14.30 -28.36 -17.84
C ASN A 367 13.57 -28.59 -19.18
N LYS A 368 13.68 -29.81 -19.71
CA LYS A 368 13.11 -30.20 -21.01
C LYS A 368 11.58 -30.22 -21.03
N ASP A 369 10.96 -30.33 -19.87
CA ASP A 369 9.51 -30.37 -19.71
C ASP A 369 8.91 -28.97 -19.48
N LEU A 370 9.75 -27.93 -19.42
CA LEU A 370 9.30 -26.54 -19.36
C LEU A 370 8.77 -26.08 -20.72
N ILE A 371 7.50 -25.72 -20.76
CA ILE A 371 6.88 -25.03 -21.90
C ILE A 371 6.77 -23.56 -21.57
N GLN A 372 7.09 -22.71 -22.55
CA GLN A 372 7.06 -21.27 -22.37
C GLN A 372 6.35 -20.53 -23.49
N TYR A 373 5.56 -19.55 -23.07
CA TYR A 373 4.94 -18.54 -23.90
C TYR A 373 5.46 -17.16 -23.53
N GLN A 374 5.76 -16.36 -24.53
CA GLN A 374 6.03 -14.93 -24.40
C GLN A 374 4.72 -14.18 -24.58
N ILE A 375 4.49 -13.20 -23.70
CA ILE A 375 3.29 -12.37 -23.70
C ILE A 375 3.72 -10.94 -23.99
N GLN A 376 3.08 -10.36 -25.00
CA GLN A 376 3.37 -9.00 -25.43
C GLN A 376 2.07 -8.21 -25.52
N ASP A 377 1.99 -7.11 -24.80
CA ASP A 377 0.96 -6.10 -25.01
C ASP A 377 1.16 -5.42 -26.37
N THR A 378 0.17 -5.56 -27.25
CA THR A 378 0.15 -5.01 -28.61
C THR A 378 -0.61 -3.70 -28.75
N THR A 379 -1.18 -3.16 -27.65
CA THR A 379 -1.93 -1.90 -27.68
C THR A 379 -1.08 -0.74 -28.16
N TYR A 380 0.24 -0.80 -27.96
CA TYR A 380 1.13 0.23 -28.47
C TYR A 380 2.59 -0.20 -28.64
N ILE A 381 3.06 -0.22 -29.89
CA ILE A 381 4.46 -0.34 -30.23
C ILE A 381 4.99 1.08 -30.54
N GLU A 382 5.41 1.82 -29.50
CA GLU A 382 6.03 3.15 -29.70
C GLU A 382 7.37 3.00 -30.39
N TYR A 383 8.22 2.06 -29.93
CA TYR A 383 9.63 2.01 -30.34
C TYR A 383 9.93 0.92 -31.40
N GLN A 384 11.10 0.93 -32.05
CA GLN A 384 11.56 -0.20 -32.89
C GLN A 384 12.42 -1.22 -32.10
N ASP A 385 12.23 -2.50 -32.47
CA ASP A 385 12.98 -3.75 -32.18
C ASP A 385 13.43 -4.14 -30.75
N SER A 386 14.18 -3.35 -29.98
CA SER A 386 14.85 -3.85 -28.75
C SER A 386 14.22 -3.43 -27.41
N TYR A 387 13.32 -2.44 -27.44
CA TYR A 387 12.65 -1.88 -26.25
C TYR A 387 11.19 -2.33 -26.08
N ASN A 388 10.59 -2.96 -27.11
CA ASN A 388 9.30 -3.67 -26.98
C ASN A 388 9.54 -5.13 -26.64
N LYS A 389 10.23 -5.40 -25.54
CA LYS A 389 10.32 -6.79 -25.06
C LYS A 389 8.91 -7.28 -24.72
N PRO A 390 8.64 -8.60 -24.87
CA PRO A 390 7.51 -9.21 -24.20
C PRO A 390 7.48 -8.71 -22.76
N ASN A 391 6.40 -8.05 -22.39
CA ASN A 391 6.22 -7.52 -21.03
C ASN A 391 5.71 -8.61 -20.10
N GLY A 392 5.71 -9.88 -20.52
CA GLY A 392 5.55 -11.00 -19.62
C GLY A 392 5.74 -12.37 -20.23
N LYS A 393 5.57 -13.39 -19.40
CA LYS A 393 5.78 -14.80 -19.71
C LYS A 393 4.71 -15.65 -19.05
N LEU A 394 4.36 -16.75 -19.71
CA LEU A 394 3.66 -17.87 -19.07
C LEU A 394 4.56 -19.10 -19.19
N LEU A 395 4.98 -19.61 -18.04
CA LEU A 395 5.77 -20.83 -17.90
C LEU A 395 4.87 -21.95 -17.44
N ILE A 396 5.06 -23.14 -18.02
CA ILE A 396 4.27 -24.32 -17.70
C ILE A 396 5.22 -25.48 -17.50
N LEU A 397 5.19 -26.08 -16.32
CA LEU A 397 6.01 -27.23 -15.98
C LEU A 397 5.10 -28.40 -15.62
N ASN A 398 5.25 -29.53 -16.31
CA ASN A 398 4.59 -30.77 -15.91
C ASN A 398 5.42 -31.43 -14.81
N ASN A 399 4.92 -31.44 -13.57
CA ASN A 399 5.62 -32.09 -12.47
C ASN A 399 4.59 -32.64 -11.45
N PRO A 400 4.14 -33.90 -11.63
CA PRO A 400 3.07 -34.47 -10.82
C PRO A 400 3.46 -34.70 -9.35
N THR A 401 4.77 -34.78 -9.04
CA THR A 401 5.28 -35.24 -7.74
C THR A 401 5.56 -34.12 -6.75
N VAL A 402 5.44 -32.86 -7.15
CA VAL A 402 5.72 -31.73 -6.26
C VAL A 402 4.43 -31.27 -5.59
N ALA A 403 4.31 -31.60 -4.30
CA ALA A 403 3.44 -30.87 -3.38
C ALA A 403 4.07 -29.51 -3.14
N TYR A 404 3.33 -28.45 -3.43
CA TYR A 404 3.81 -27.08 -3.32
C TYR A 404 2.73 -26.29 -2.59
N ASP A 405 3.09 -25.76 -1.42
CA ASP A 405 2.26 -24.82 -0.68
C ASP A 405 2.67 -23.41 -1.11
N PHE A 406 1.79 -22.77 -1.88
CA PHE A 406 2.02 -21.41 -2.36
C PHE A 406 2.06 -20.41 -1.20
N LYS A 407 1.32 -20.65 -0.11
CA LYS A 407 1.29 -19.77 1.06
C LYS A 407 2.64 -19.77 1.75
N GLU A 408 3.15 -20.95 2.13
CA GLU A 408 4.46 -21.13 2.78
C GLU A 408 5.62 -20.54 1.95
N THR A 409 5.52 -20.67 0.62
CA THR A 409 6.49 -20.06 -0.30
C THR A 409 6.32 -18.55 -0.40
N MET A 410 5.09 -18.05 -0.40
CA MET A 410 4.84 -16.62 -0.45
C MET A 410 5.33 -15.95 0.83
N ASP A 411 5.15 -16.60 1.98
CA ASP A 411 5.66 -16.14 3.26
C ASP A 411 7.20 -15.99 3.23
N ALA A 412 7.90 -16.96 2.62
CA ALA A 412 9.35 -16.88 2.39
C ALA A 412 9.76 -15.81 1.35
N VAL A 413 8.99 -15.64 0.28
CA VAL A 413 9.20 -14.57 -0.72
C VAL A 413 8.93 -13.19 -0.12
N ILE A 414 7.97 -13.07 0.79
CA ILE A 414 7.66 -11.84 1.54
C ILE A 414 8.82 -11.49 2.48
N GLU A 415 9.39 -12.50 3.17
CA GLU A 415 10.58 -12.33 3.99
C GLU A 415 11.78 -11.85 3.15
N GLU A 416 11.97 -12.39 1.95
CA GLU A 416 13.00 -11.94 1.01
C GLU A 416 12.64 -10.59 0.35
N ALA A 417 11.35 -10.27 0.19
CA ALA A 417 10.82 -9.03 -0.35
C ALA A 417 10.91 -7.84 0.62
N GLN A 418 11.31 -8.04 1.87
CA GLN A 418 11.90 -6.94 2.65
C GLN A 418 13.12 -6.31 1.94
N ARG A 419 13.70 -6.98 0.93
CA ARG A 419 14.72 -6.44 0.01
C ARG A 419 14.16 -5.89 -1.31
N MET A 420 12.89 -6.14 -1.65
CA MET A 420 12.20 -5.73 -2.88
C MET A 420 10.78 -5.25 -2.55
N HIS A 421 10.51 -3.94 -2.55
CA HIS A 421 9.25 -3.33 -2.08
C HIS A 421 7.97 -4.01 -2.61
N THR A 422 7.39 -4.95 -1.86
CA THR A 422 6.10 -5.59 -2.17
C THR A 422 4.97 -4.58 -2.05
N ILE A 423 4.04 -4.63 -3.00
CA ILE A 423 2.93 -3.67 -3.12
C ILE A 423 1.62 -4.33 -2.68
N ASP A 424 1.35 -5.55 -3.15
CA ASP A 424 0.14 -6.31 -2.81
C ASP A 424 0.34 -7.80 -3.09
N ALA A 425 -0.44 -8.66 -2.45
CA ALA A 425 -0.41 -10.10 -2.64
C ALA A 425 -1.78 -10.75 -2.38
N ASP A 426 -2.00 -11.92 -2.98
CA ASP A 426 -3.14 -12.79 -2.72
C ASP A 426 -2.68 -14.26 -2.67
N ALA A 427 -3.62 -15.19 -2.46
CA ALA A 427 -3.35 -16.62 -2.32
C ALA A 427 -2.72 -17.30 -3.56
N SER A 428 -2.52 -16.59 -4.66
CA SER A 428 -1.95 -17.12 -5.90
C SER A 428 -0.98 -16.16 -6.60
N GLY A 429 -0.75 -14.95 -6.11
CA GLY A 429 0.18 -14.02 -6.73
C GLY A 429 0.61 -12.87 -5.84
N TYR A 430 1.62 -12.15 -6.29
CA TYR A 430 2.09 -10.91 -5.67
C TYR A 430 2.53 -9.89 -6.72
N MET A 431 2.51 -8.62 -6.34
CA MET A 431 3.11 -7.53 -7.08
C MET A 431 4.09 -6.74 -6.23
N TYR A 432 5.17 -6.29 -6.86
CA TYR A 432 6.27 -5.63 -6.18
C TYR A 432 6.98 -4.64 -7.10
N GLN A 433 7.68 -3.68 -6.51
CA GLN A 433 8.48 -2.70 -7.21
C GLN A 433 9.96 -3.12 -7.23
N ILE A 434 10.56 -3.13 -8.42
CA ILE A 434 12.02 -3.16 -8.57
C ILE A 434 12.44 -1.89 -9.30
N ILE A 435 13.19 -1.04 -8.61
CA ILE A 435 13.72 0.23 -9.13
C ILE A 435 12.55 1.09 -9.62
N ASN A 436 12.42 1.30 -10.93
CA ASN A 436 11.41 2.13 -11.58
C ASN A 436 10.38 1.31 -12.37
N ASN A 437 10.21 0.02 -12.04
CA ASN A 437 9.23 -0.85 -12.69
C ASN A 437 8.43 -1.63 -11.65
N TYR A 438 7.22 -1.99 -12.04
CA TYR A 438 6.30 -2.82 -11.27
C TYR A 438 6.28 -4.21 -11.87
N LYS A 439 6.27 -5.22 -11.02
CA LYS A 439 6.30 -6.62 -11.44
C LYS A 439 5.12 -7.36 -10.84
N LEU A 440 4.59 -8.26 -11.64
CA LEU A 440 3.51 -9.16 -11.29
C LEU A 440 4.04 -10.59 -11.40
N VAL A 441 3.76 -11.41 -10.39
CA VAL A 441 3.97 -12.86 -10.43
C VAL A 441 2.71 -13.54 -9.93
N ARG A 442 2.17 -14.48 -10.71
CA ARG A 442 1.02 -15.30 -10.34
C ARG A 442 1.30 -16.77 -10.65
N TYR A 443 1.04 -17.62 -9.68
CA TYR A 443 1.16 -19.07 -9.78
C TYR A 443 -0.21 -19.72 -9.73
N PHE A 444 -0.37 -20.81 -10.46
CA PHE A 444 -1.53 -21.68 -10.31
C PHE A 444 -1.18 -23.10 -10.69
N LYS A 445 -1.89 -24.06 -10.09
CA LYS A 445 -1.77 -25.49 -10.39
C LYS A 445 -3.06 -25.98 -11.03
N ILE A 446 -2.96 -26.63 -12.18
CA ILE A 446 -4.10 -27.29 -12.82
C ILE A 446 -3.70 -28.74 -13.03
N GLN A 447 -4.35 -29.64 -12.30
CA GLN A 447 -3.99 -31.06 -12.27
C GLN A 447 -2.50 -31.24 -11.90
N ASN A 448 -1.69 -31.79 -12.80
CA ASN A 448 -0.26 -32.05 -12.59
C ASN A 448 0.66 -30.97 -13.21
N ASP A 449 0.07 -29.95 -13.82
CA ASP A 449 0.81 -28.86 -14.44
C ASP A 449 0.89 -27.66 -13.49
N HIS A 450 2.10 -27.12 -13.36
CA HIS A 450 2.44 -25.93 -12.60
C HIS A 450 2.59 -24.76 -13.56
N TYR A 451 1.92 -23.65 -13.30
CA TYR A 451 1.92 -22.48 -14.16
C TYR A 451 2.48 -21.29 -13.40
N LEU A 452 3.38 -20.55 -14.05
CA LEU A 452 3.89 -19.28 -13.55
C LEU A 452 3.66 -18.21 -14.61
N TYR A 453 2.81 -17.24 -14.27
CA TYR A 453 2.52 -16.07 -15.06
C TYR A 453 3.27 -14.88 -14.49
N THR A 454 4.10 -14.22 -15.31
CA THR A 454 4.87 -13.05 -14.89
C THR A 454 4.69 -11.91 -15.87
N MET A 455 4.59 -10.68 -15.37
CA MET A 455 4.49 -9.47 -16.18
C MET A 455 5.29 -8.31 -15.56
N ASP A 456 5.75 -7.40 -16.41
CA ASP A 456 6.51 -6.19 -16.09
C ASP A 456 5.76 -4.96 -16.60
N PHE A 457 5.61 -3.95 -15.73
CA PHE A 457 4.88 -2.72 -16.00
C PHE A 457 5.71 -1.47 -15.67
N LYS A 458 5.42 -0.38 -16.38
CA LYS A 458 6.05 0.94 -16.17
C LYS A 458 5.28 1.83 -15.20
N ASN A 459 4.02 1.52 -14.97
CA ASN A 459 3.16 2.24 -14.04
C ASN A 459 2.40 1.25 -13.16
N LEU A 460 2.03 1.71 -11.97
CA LEU A 460 1.34 0.92 -10.97
C LEU A 460 -0.07 0.55 -11.43
N GLU A 461 -0.79 1.48 -12.06
CA GLU A 461 -2.19 1.29 -12.48
C GLU A 461 -2.38 0.07 -13.40
N ASP A 462 -1.54 -0.08 -14.42
CA ASP A 462 -1.60 -1.22 -15.34
C ASP A 462 -1.23 -2.53 -14.62
N CYS A 463 -0.29 -2.47 -13.67
CA CYS A 463 0.11 -3.64 -12.87
C CYS A 463 -1.03 -4.14 -11.98
N VAL A 464 -1.72 -3.22 -11.29
CA VAL A 464 -2.85 -3.55 -10.41
C VAL A 464 -4.03 -4.09 -11.20
N LYS A 465 -4.36 -3.46 -12.33
CA LYS A 465 -5.44 -3.94 -13.21
C LYS A 465 -5.15 -5.35 -13.71
N GLU A 466 -3.93 -5.64 -14.14
CA GLU A 466 -3.56 -7.00 -14.56
C GLU A 466 -3.51 -7.96 -13.37
N PHE A 467 -3.09 -7.51 -12.18
CA PHE A 467 -3.09 -8.32 -10.97
C PHE A 467 -4.50 -8.79 -10.61
N ASP A 468 -5.48 -7.89 -10.59
CA ASP A 468 -6.85 -8.25 -10.27
C ASP A 468 -7.52 -9.05 -11.39
N ARG A 469 -7.29 -8.70 -12.66
CA ARG A 469 -7.82 -9.45 -13.81
C ARG A 469 -7.30 -10.88 -13.84
N SER A 470 -6.00 -11.07 -13.60
CA SER A 470 -5.35 -12.39 -13.71
C SER A 470 -5.83 -13.40 -12.66
N LYS A 471 -6.52 -12.97 -11.61
CA LYS A 471 -7.26 -13.86 -10.67
C LYS A 471 -8.26 -14.77 -11.40
N ASN A 472 -8.86 -14.24 -12.48
CA ASN A 472 -9.87 -14.93 -13.28
C ASN A 472 -9.32 -15.45 -14.61
N MET A 473 -7.99 -15.54 -14.76
CA MET A 473 -7.36 -15.98 -16.01
C MET A 473 -7.68 -17.44 -16.35
N ILE A 474 -7.98 -18.23 -15.32
CA ILE A 474 -8.45 -19.61 -15.40
C ILE A 474 -9.95 -19.55 -15.11
N GLN A 475 -10.77 -19.94 -16.08
CA GLN A 475 -12.21 -20.09 -15.93
C GLN A 475 -12.58 -21.56 -15.90
#